data_AF-A0A1S9PII1-F1
#
_entry.id   AF-A0A1S9PII1-F1
#
_cell.length_a   1.000
_cell.length_b   1.000
_cell.length_c   1.000
_cell.angle_alpha   90.00
_cell.angle_beta   90.00
_cell.angle_gamma   90.00
#
_symmetry.space_group_name_H-M   'P 1'
#
loop_
_entity.id
_entity.type
_entity.pdbx_description
1 polymer ?
#
loop_
_entity_poly.entity_id
_entity_poly.type
_entity_poly.pdbx_seq_one_letter_code
_entity_poly.pdbx_strand_id
1 'polypeptide(L)'
;MMYCGEYAPWDHYPKTLRHYEVQNPFSVVVEFFHADRPKGHKNKLKQWRKYAISKQHYNHKVFGPGNLVYTYKINLNLLEAMYLLLLEHESAWKPEKILEE
;
A
#
# COMPACT_ATOMS: atom_id res chain seq x y z
N MET A 1 2.06 17.38 21.40
CA MET A 1 2.07 15.91 21.42
C MET A 1 0.61 15.48 21.38
N MET A 2 0.08 15.16 20.20
CA MET A 2 -1.34 14.86 20.01
C MET A 2 -1.49 13.35 19.90
N TYR A 3 -1.66 12.68 21.05
CA TYR A 3 -2.07 11.28 21.09
C TYR A 3 -3.59 11.26 21.26
N CYS A 4 -4.31 11.01 20.17
CA CYS A 4 -5.74 10.73 20.21
C CYS A 4 -5.94 9.24 19.93
N GLY A 5 -6.28 8.48 20.99
CA GLY A 5 -7.21 7.33 20.96
C GLY A 5 -6.80 6.04 20.22
N GLU A 6 -6.88 4.93 20.94
CA GLU A 6 -6.93 3.52 20.47
C GLU A 6 -5.67 2.87 19.88
N TYR A 7 -4.79 3.60 19.19
CA TYR A 7 -3.65 2.98 18.48
C TYR A 7 -2.29 3.50 18.93
N ALA A 8 -1.33 2.59 19.07
CA ALA A 8 0.06 2.92 19.32
C ALA A 8 0.75 3.45 18.05
N PRO A 9 1.78 4.29 18.15
CA PRO A 9 2.48 4.85 16.98
C PRO A 9 3.01 3.80 16.00
N TRP A 10 3.34 2.60 16.49
CA TRP A 10 3.81 1.48 15.68
C TRP A 10 2.68 0.66 15.03
N ASP A 11 1.42 0.86 15.40
CA ASP A 11 0.30 0.14 14.79
C ASP A 11 0.07 0.55 13.33
N HIS A 12 0.50 1.77 12.98
CA HIS A 12 0.48 2.34 11.63
C HIS A 12 1.80 2.18 10.88
N TYR A 13 2.82 1.54 11.48
CA TYR A 13 4.04 1.27 10.73
C TYR A 13 3.74 0.32 9.56
N PRO A 14 4.42 0.50 8.42
CA PRO A 14 4.36 -0.45 7.31
C PRO A 14 4.70 -1.87 7.80
N LYS A 15 3.81 -2.82 7.54
CA LYS A 15 3.99 -4.24 7.94
C LYS A 15 4.42 -5.10 6.76
N THR A 16 4.15 -4.63 5.54
CA THR A 16 4.36 -5.38 4.30
C THR A 16 5.58 -4.90 3.51
N LEU A 17 5.96 -3.64 3.71
CA LEU A 17 7.15 -3.04 3.09
C LEU A 17 8.45 -3.57 3.70
N ARG A 18 9.45 -3.77 2.83
CA ARG A 18 10.84 -4.03 3.22
C ARG A 18 11.52 -2.75 3.65
N HIS A 19 12.65 -2.87 4.38
CA HIS A 19 13.38 -1.71 4.88
C HIS A 19 13.73 -0.68 3.79
N TYR A 20 14.23 -1.13 2.63
CA TYR A 20 14.57 -0.21 1.53
C TYR A 20 13.32 0.43 0.88
N GLU A 21 12.16 -0.22 0.95
CA GLU A 21 10.88 0.31 0.45
C GLU A 21 10.33 1.36 1.40
N VAL A 22 10.59 1.23 2.70
CA VAL A 22 10.28 2.27 3.70
C VAL A 22 11.20 3.48 3.52
N GLN A 23 12.48 3.26 3.22
CA GLN A 23 13.43 4.36 2.95
C GLN A 23 13.14 5.09 1.62
N ASN A 24 12.58 4.39 0.64
CA ASN A 24 12.20 4.97 -0.65
C ASN A 24 10.81 4.49 -1.08
N PRO A 25 9.74 5.09 -0.54
CA PRO A 25 8.36 4.68 -0.84
C PRO A 25 7.99 4.85 -2.31
N PHE A 26 8.63 5.79 -3.03
CA PHE A 26 8.40 5.98 -4.47
C PHE A 26 8.77 4.75 -5.30
N SER A 27 9.75 3.94 -4.88
CA SER A 27 10.09 2.68 -5.56
C SER A 27 8.89 1.73 -5.64
N VAL A 28 8.09 1.67 -4.58
CA VAL A 28 6.87 0.87 -4.50
C VAL A 28 5.78 1.41 -5.43
N VAL A 29 5.65 2.73 -5.52
CA VAL A 29 4.70 3.38 -6.44
C VAL A 29 5.04 3.02 -7.89
N VAL A 30 6.32 3.13 -8.26
CA VAL A 30 6.80 2.76 -9.59
C VAL A 30 6.51 1.29 -9.88
N GLU A 31 6.86 0.39 -8.96
CA GLU A 31 6.62 -1.05 -9.12
C GLU A 31 5.14 -1.38 -9.31
N PHE A 32 4.25 -0.74 -8.54
CA PHE A 32 2.80 -0.91 -8.66
C PHE A 32 2.29 -0.56 -10.07
N PHE A 33 2.70 0.58 -10.62
CA PHE A 33 2.27 1.02 -11.95
C PHE A 33 2.98 0.28 -13.09
N HIS A 34 4.18 -0.25 -12.85
CA HIS A 34 4.84 -1.19 -13.77
C HIS A 34 4.10 -2.53 -13.85
N ALA A 35 3.56 -3.02 -12.74
CA ALA A 35 2.86 -4.30 -12.70
C ALA A 35 1.49 -4.27 -13.41
N ASP A 36 0.73 -3.18 -13.28
CA ASP A 36 -0.53 -2.94 -14.01
C ASP A 36 -1.05 -1.51 -13.79
N ARG A 37 -2.07 -1.13 -14.57
CA ARG A 37 -2.88 0.05 -14.30
C ARG A 37 -3.86 -0.22 -13.15
N PRO A 38 -4.35 0.81 -12.43
CA PRO A 38 -5.32 0.65 -11.33
C PRO A 38 -6.57 -0.18 -11.70
N LYS A 39 -7.07 -0.04 -12.93
CA LYS A 39 -8.20 -0.84 -13.44
C LYS A 39 -7.87 -2.34 -13.49
N GLY A 40 -6.65 -2.68 -13.91
CA GLY A 40 -6.17 -4.06 -13.97
C GLY A 40 -6.01 -4.66 -12.57
N HIS A 41 -5.37 -3.93 -11.66
CA HIS A 41 -5.26 -4.30 -10.24
C HIS A 41 -6.64 -4.55 -9.61
N LYS A 42 -7.61 -3.65 -9.81
CA LYS A 42 -8.99 -3.83 -9.33
C LYS A 42 -9.63 -5.12 -9.85
N ASN A 43 -9.44 -5.45 -11.13
CA ASN A 43 -9.98 -6.68 -11.71
C ASN A 43 -9.31 -7.92 -11.11
N LYS A 44 -7.99 -7.90 -10.91
CA LYS A 44 -7.24 -8.99 -10.28
C LYS A 44 -7.62 -9.18 -8.81
N LEU A 45 -7.82 -8.09 -8.05
CA LEU A 45 -8.33 -8.15 -6.67
C LEU A 45 -9.74 -8.74 -6.58
N LYS A 46 -10.63 -8.43 -7.52
CA LYS A 46 -11.95 -9.08 -7.61
C LYS A 46 -11.84 -10.57 -7.84
N GLN A 47 -10.92 -11.00 -8.71
CA GLN A 47 -10.65 -12.42 -8.92
C GLN A 47 -10.08 -13.07 -7.66
N TRP A 48 -9.07 -12.46 -7.02
CA TRP A 48 -8.52 -12.96 -5.76
C TRP A 48 -9.61 -13.14 -4.71
N ARG A 49 -10.46 -12.13 -4.50
CA ARG A 49 -11.60 -12.22 -3.57
C ARG A 49 -12.53 -13.37 -3.93
N LYS A 50 -12.92 -13.52 -5.20
CA LYS A 50 -13.80 -14.60 -5.66
C LYS A 50 -13.23 -15.97 -5.28
N TYR A 51 -11.96 -16.22 -5.57
CA TYR A 51 -11.34 -17.51 -5.32
C TYR A 51 -11.05 -17.75 -3.84
N ALA A 52 -10.64 -16.71 -3.10
CA ALA A 52 -10.34 -16.82 -1.66
C ALA A 52 -11.53 -17.23 -0.80
N ILE A 53 -12.76 -16.85 -1.20
CA ILE A 53 -13.99 -17.15 -0.44
C ILE A 53 -14.79 -18.31 -1.02
N SER A 54 -14.39 -18.84 -2.17
CA SER A 54 -15.11 -19.92 -2.85
C SER A 54 -14.42 -21.26 -2.62
N LYS A 55 -15.15 -22.36 -2.84
CA LYS A 55 -14.55 -23.71 -2.92
C LYS A 55 -13.80 -23.96 -4.25
N GLN A 56 -13.73 -22.98 -5.14
CA GLN A 56 -13.07 -23.08 -6.44
C GLN A 56 -11.57 -22.81 -6.31
N HIS A 57 -10.77 -23.52 -7.10
CA HIS A 57 -9.31 -23.36 -7.12
C HIS A 57 -8.89 -22.50 -8.32
N TYR A 58 -8.00 -21.53 -8.07
CA TYR A 58 -7.41 -20.73 -9.15
C TYR A 58 -6.35 -21.54 -9.89
N ASN A 59 -6.55 -21.77 -11.19
CA ASN A 59 -5.71 -22.65 -12.00
C ASN A 59 -5.01 -21.94 -13.18
N HIS A 60 -4.51 -20.70 -12.97
CA HIS A 60 -3.83 -19.98 -14.05
C HIS A 60 -2.60 -20.76 -14.54
N LYS A 61 -2.64 -21.20 -15.80
CA LYS A 61 -1.69 -22.17 -16.38
C LYS A 61 -0.22 -21.81 -16.22
N VAL A 62 0.10 -20.51 -16.30
CA VAL A 62 1.50 -20.02 -16.32
C VAL A 62 2.00 -19.57 -14.94
N PHE A 63 1.13 -19.03 -14.09
CA PHE A 63 1.55 -18.31 -12.88
C PHE A 63 0.95 -18.88 -11.59
N GLY A 64 0.01 -19.82 -11.71
CA GLY A 64 -0.66 -20.45 -10.57
C GLY A 64 -1.32 -19.45 -9.61
N PRO A 65 -1.64 -19.87 -8.37
CA PRO A 65 -2.23 -19.01 -7.35
C PRO A 65 -1.29 -17.90 -6.84
N GLY A 66 0.03 -18.03 -7.07
CA GLY A 66 1.02 -17.05 -6.65
C GLY A 66 0.76 -15.66 -7.21
N ASN A 67 0.26 -15.56 -8.45
CA ASN A 67 -0.08 -14.27 -9.06
C ASN A 67 -1.19 -13.52 -8.32
N LEU A 68 -2.17 -14.24 -7.75
CA LEU A 68 -3.25 -13.60 -6.99
C LEU A 68 -2.73 -13.05 -5.65
N VAL A 69 -1.90 -13.82 -4.96
CA VAL A 69 -1.26 -13.39 -3.69
C VAL A 69 -0.33 -12.21 -3.95
N TYR A 70 0.45 -12.26 -5.03
CA TYR A 70 1.30 -11.14 -5.46
C TYR A 70 0.48 -9.86 -5.71
N THR A 71 -0.62 -9.96 -6.46
CA THR A 71 -1.52 -8.82 -6.71
C THR A 71 -2.02 -8.22 -5.39
N TYR A 72 -2.49 -9.05 -4.47
CA TYR A 72 -2.94 -8.58 -3.16
C TYR A 72 -1.82 -7.82 -2.42
N LYS A 73 -0.61 -8.41 -2.39
CA LYS A 73 0.55 -7.84 -1.71
C LYS A 73 0.95 -6.47 -2.28
N ILE A 74 1.11 -6.33 -3.59
CA ILE A 74 1.53 -5.05 -4.18
C ILE A 74 0.50 -3.92 -3.95
N ASN A 75 -0.78 -4.25 -3.79
CA ASN A 75 -1.81 -3.26 -3.45
C ASN A 75 -1.71 -2.83 -1.98
N LEU A 76 -1.37 -3.74 -1.06
CA LEU A 76 -1.07 -3.37 0.34
C LEU A 76 0.20 -2.53 0.44
N ASN A 77 1.27 -2.96 -0.23
CA ASN A 77 2.52 -2.20 -0.28
C ASN A 77 2.29 -0.77 -0.78
N LEU A 78 1.45 -0.59 -1.82
CA LEU A 78 1.09 0.75 -2.30
C LEU A 78 0.40 1.59 -1.21
N LEU A 79 -0.56 1.03 -0.47
CA LEU A 79 -1.25 1.76 0.60
C LEU A 79 -0.28 2.22 1.70
N GLU A 80 0.61 1.33 2.12
CA GLU A 80 1.64 1.66 3.11
C GLU A 80 2.62 2.72 2.58
N ALA A 81 3.04 2.62 1.33
CA ALA A 81 3.93 3.60 0.70
C ALA A 81 3.27 4.98 0.56
N MET A 82 2.00 5.02 0.15
CA MET A 82 1.22 6.27 0.08
C MET A 82 1.07 6.92 1.46
N TYR A 83 0.87 6.12 2.50
CA TYR A 83 0.81 6.62 3.88
C TYR A 83 2.14 7.25 4.32
N LEU A 84 3.29 6.62 4.02
CA LEU A 84 4.61 7.21 4.29
C LEU A 84 4.82 8.54 3.57
N LEU A 85 4.44 8.61 2.28
CA LEU A 85 4.54 9.84 1.49
C LEU A 85 3.64 10.96 2.04
N LEU A 86 2.44 10.61 2.52
CA LEU A 86 1.56 11.57 3.18
C LEU A 86 2.19 12.12 4.46
N LEU A 87 2.76 11.25 5.31
CA LEU A 87 3.45 11.69 6.53
C LEU A 87 4.66 12.59 6.23
N GLU A 88 5.45 12.26 5.21
CA GLU A 88 6.55 13.09 4.77
C GLU A 88 6.04 14.47 4.33
N HIS A 89 4.98 14.52 3.52
CA HIS A 89 4.35 15.76 3.07
C HIS A 89 3.79 16.60 4.24
N GLU A 90 3.07 15.99 5.19
CA GLU A 90 2.55 16.67 6.37
C GLU A 90 3.66 17.18 7.29
N SER A 91 4.77 16.44 7.41
CA SER A 91 5.93 16.90 8.18
C SER A 91 6.66 18.08 7.53
N ALA A 92 6.63 18.15 6.19
CA ALA A 92 7.19 19.23 5.40
C ALA A 92 6.28 20.47 5.41
N TRP A 93 4.95 20.29 5.45
CA TRP A 93 3.99 21.37 5.52
C TRP A 93 3.81 21.88 6.96
N LYS A 94 4.69 22.78 7.39
CA LYS A 94 4.43 23.65 8.53
C LYS A 94 3.85 24.95 7.99
N PRO A 95 2.57 25.30 8.22
CA PRO A 95 2.11 26.63 7.90
C PRO A 95 2.99 27.57 8.70
N GLU A 96 3.73 28.44 8.00
CA GLU A 96 4.44 29.54 8.63
C GLU A 96 3.45 30.20 9.57
N LYS A 97 3.83 30.33 10.85
CA LYS A 97 3.15 31.24 11.76
C LYS A 97 3.12 32.56 11.00
N ILE A 98 1.95 32.91 10.46
CA ILE A 98 1.68 34.24 9.96
C ILE A 98 1.96 35.11 11.16
N LEU A 99 3.09 35.82 11.11
CA LEU A 99 3.46 36.82 12.10
C LEU A 99 2.34 37.85 12.02
N GLU A 100 1.43 37.81 13.00
CA GLU A 100 0.58 38.95 13.31
C GLU A 100 1.51 40.05 13.83
N GLU A 101 1.83 41.00 12.94
CA GLU A 101 2.26 42.36 13.30
C GLU A 101 1.04 43.28 13.42
#